data_AF-A0A4R6UCB6-F1
#
_entry.id   AF-A0A4R6UCB6-F1
#
_cell.length_a   1.000
_cell.length_b   1.000
_cell.length_c   1.000
_cell.angle_alpha   90.00
_cell.angle_beta   90.00
_cell.angle_gamma   90.00
#
_symmetry.space_group_name_H-M   'P 1'
#
loop_
_entity.id
_entity.type
_entity.pdbx_description
1 polymer ?
#
loop_
_entity_poly.entity_id
_entity_poly.type
_entity_poly.pdbx_seq_one_letter_code
_entity_poly.pdbx_strand_id
1 'polypeptide(L)'
;MMIQPLARVWLALLALCMFSVSAVAQTRPAIQTFTVQQVTELTPGTELVFQLNGTPGATVTLTLEGSTNTVALRETRPGRYDGSYTLSVRDQVKHSSQVRAIMRLGSAETQAVLGQTLLTAAAHQRAVAAATPTPVIDYFATQATGWTGGHEITLTVRGTPGAQATATLAGTDVRPTLSEVKPGEYSGTYTIRTRDSISERSQASVTLALAGKTVKVDKPLGAAAVHPTLAQRQSCATCGVVQAVQAVEVEGEAGVGGMIAGGVAGAVLGSQVGKGSGRTAAQVLGAVGGAYAGREIEKTLKKETRYDVTVRLHNGTVQTVRMAQDPGLAVGRQVKIVDGAVVAND
;
A
#
# COMPACT_ATOMS: atom_id res chain seq x y z
N MET A 1 -98.96 24.45 -50.50
CA MET A 1 -98.66 24.74 -51.93
C MET A 1 -97.18 25.12 -52.00
N MET A 2 -96.36 24.32 -52.70
CA MET A 2 -95.11 24.71 -53.42
C MET A 2 -93.97 25.37 -52.58
N ILE A 3 -92.69 24.96 -52.55
CA ILE A 3 -91.79 24.21 -53.44
C ILE A 3 -90.56 23.76 -52.59
N GLN A 4 -90.12 22.51 -52.70
CA GLN A 4 -88.73 22.03 -52.44
C GLN A 4 -87.88 22.27 -53.73
N PRO A 5 -86.53 22.22 -53.80
CA PRO A 5 -85.64 21.29 -53.08
C PRO A 5 -84.17 21.76 -52.85
N LEU A 6 -83.33 20.79 -52.46
CA LEU A 6 -81.89 20.62 -52.77
C LEU A 6 -80.89 20.72 -51.61
N ALA A 7 -80.54 19.52 -51.15
CA ALA A 7 -79.28 19.08 -50.57
C ALA A 7 -78.03 19.79 -51.12
N ARG A 8 -77.04 19.98 -50.23
CA ARG A 8 -75.64 19.57 -50.49
C ARG A 8 -74.80 19.62 -49.22
N VAL A 9 -74.42 18.41 -48.82
CA VAL A 9 -73.31 18.05 -47.94
C VAL A 9 -72.05 18.84 -48.30
N TRP A 10 -71.40 19.43 -47.30
CA TRP A 10 -69.96 19.77 -47.36
C TRP A 10 -69.29 19.33 -46.06
N LEU A 11 -68.76 18.10 -46.10
CA LEU A 11 -67.57 17.72 -45.32
C LEU A 11 -66.38 18.51 -45.88
N ALA A 12 -65.63 19.18 -45.02
CA ALA A 12 -64.26 19.58 -45.33
C ALA A 12 -63.34 19.07 -44.21
N LEU A 13 -62.51 18.09 -44.60
CA LEU A 13 -61.55 17.38 -43.78
C LEU A 13 -60.52 18.33 -43.16
N LEU A 14 -60.34 18.21 -41.85
CA LEU A 14 -59.11 18.61 -41.17
C LEU A 14 -58.05 17.55 -41.52
N ALA A 15 -57.19 17.86 -42.49
CA ALA A 15 -56.02 17.04 -42.81
C ALA A 15 -54.99 17.18 -41.67
N LEU A 16 -55.14 16.35 -40.65
CA LEU A 16 -54.11 16.13 -39.64
C LEU A 16 -52.96 15.34 -40.32
N CYS A 17 -51.95 16.05 -40.82
CA CYS A 17 -50.67 15.43 -41.17
C CYS A 17 -50.02 14.92 -39.88
N MET A 18 -50.42 13.73 -39.41
CA MET A 18 -49.65 12.96 -38.45
C MET A 18 -48.40 12.45 -39.16
N PHE A 19 -47.37 13.28 -39.23
CA PHE A 19 -46.01 12.80 -39.46
C PHE A 19 -45.69 11.85 -38.32
N SER A 20 -45.82 10.56 -38.58
CA SER A 20 -45.27 9.51 -37.73
C SER A 20 -43.75 9.65 -37.83
N VAL A 21 -43.16 10.45 -36.94
CA VAL A 21 -41.70 10.47 -36.77
C VAL A 21 -41.35 9.11 -36.17
N SER A 22 -41.02 8.15 -37.02
CA SER A 22 -40.39 6.92 -36.60
C SER A 22 -39.09 7.30 -35.89
N ALA A 23 -39.05 7.15 -34.57
CA ALA A 23 -37.83 7.32 -33.79
C ALA A 23 -36.85 6.23 -34.23
N VAL A 24 -35.87 6.60 -35.07
CA VAL A 24 -34.75 5.72 -35.42
C VAL A 24 -33.98 5.47 -34.12
N ALA A 25 -33.96 4.24 -33.64
CA ALA A 25 -33.15 3.85 -32.50
C ALA A 25 -31.67 4.07 -32.85
N GLN A 26 -31.11 5.19 -32.41
CA GLN A 26 -29.68 5.46 -32.58
C GLN A 26 -28.91 4.44 -31.75
N THR A 27 -28.26 3.50 -32.42
CA THR A 27 -27.28 2.60 -31.80
C THR A 27 -26.20 3.44 -31.15
N ARG A 28 -26.23 3.54 -29.81
CA ARG A 28 -25.20 4.23 -29.05
C ARG A 28 -23.87 3.50 -29.27
N PRO A 29 -22.78 4.20 -29.60
CA PRO A 29 -21.48 3.57 -29.70
C PRO A 29 -21.12 2.96 -28.34
N ALA A 30 -20.47 1.81 -28.38
CA ALA A 30 -20.05 1.05 -27.21
C ALA A 30 -18.57 0.70 -27.32
N ILE A 31 -17.84 0.92 -26.24
CA ILE A 31 -16.46 0.47 -26.08
C ILE A 31 -16.50 -0.80 -25.22
N GLN A 32 -15.94 -1.89 -25.74
CA GLN A 32 -15.93 -3.20 -25.08
C GLN A 32 -14.62 -3.43 -24.33
N THR A 33 -13.49 -3.20 -24.98
CA THR A 33 -12.15 -3.35 -24.38
C THR A 33 -11.26 -2.20 -24.79
N PHE A 34 -10.41 -1.75 -23.88
CA PHE A 34 -9.38 -0.75 -24.15
C PHE A 34 -8.10 -1.16 -23.43
N THR A 35 -7.03 -1.40 -24.19
CA THR A 35 -5.77 -1.96 -23.69
C THR A 35 -4.57 -1.25 -24.29
N VAL A 36 -3.43 -1.37 -23.61
CA VAL A 36 -2.13 -0.87 -24.06
C VAL A 36 -1.08 -1.98 -23.94
N GLN A 37 -0.11 -2.00 -24.84
CA GLN A 37 1.11 -2.76 -24.63
C GLN A 37 1.96 -2.04 -23.58
N GLN A 38 2.06 -2.66 -22.39
CA GLN A 38 2.79 -2.06 -21.27
C GLN A 38 4.31 -2.01 -21.54
N VAL A 39 4.93 -0.90 -21.17
CA VAL A 39 6.36 -0.63 -21.37
C VAL A 39 7.14 -0.63 -20.06
N THR A 40 8.46 -0.68 -20.11
CA THR A 40 9.32 -0.69 -18.90
C THR A 40 9.68 0.69 -18.39
N GLU A 41 9.50 1.72 -19.22
CA GLU A 41 9.79 3.12 -18.91
C GLU A 41 8.92 4.05 -19.75
N LEU A 42 8.80 5.32 -19.35
CA LEU A 42 8.03 6.37 -20.04
C LEU A 42 8.99 7.51 -20.40
N THR A 43 9.95 7.23 -21.25
CA THR A 43 10.98 8.19 -21.70
C THR A 43 10.63 8.70 -23.11
N PRO A 44 11.10 9.90 -23.50
CA PRO A 44 10.95 10.37 -24.88
C PRO A 44 11.49 9.32 -25.88
N GLY A 45 10.72 9.03 -26.92
CA GLY A 45 11.00 7.97 -27.89
C GLY A 45 10.35 6.63 -27.56
N THR A 46 9.83 6.41 -26.35
CA THR A 46 9.05 5.21 -26.03
C THR A 46 7.77 5.17 -26.86
N GLU A 47 7.51 4.04 -27.53
CA GLU A 47 6.27 3.82 -28.28
C GLU A 47 5.22 3.12 -27.41
N LEU A 48 4.03 3.71 -27.31
CA LEU A 48 2.85 3.15 -26.66
C LEU A 48 1.89 2.65 -27.73
N VAL A 49 1.57 1.36 -27.73
CA VAL A 49 0.64 0.74 -28.70
C VAL A 49 -0.69 0.47 -28.02
N PHE A 50 -1.77 1.05 -28.54
CA PHE A 50 -3.12 0.95 -28.02
C PHE A 50 -3.99 0.06 -28.91
N GLN A 51 -4.87 -0.69 -28.27
CA GLN A 51 -5.90 -1.49 -28.94
C GLN A 51 -7.24 -1.24 -28.26
N LEU A 52 -8.28 -1.04 -29.06
CA LEU A 52 -9.64 -0.84 -28.58
C LEU A 52 -10.61 -1.68 -29.42
N ASN A 53 -11.52 -2.39 -28.76
CA ASN A 53 -12.64 -3.06 -29.43
C ASN A 53 -13.95 -2.34 -29.08
N GLY A 54 -14.84 -2.16 -30.06
CA GLY A 54 -16.12 -1.51 -29.87
C GLY A 54 -16.98 -1.50 -31.14
N THR A 55 -17.88 -0.53 -31.24
CA THR A 55 -18.80 -0.42 -32.38
C THR A 55 -18.03 -0.20 -33.69
N PRO A 56 -18.23 -1.01 -34.75
CA PRO A 56 -17.59 -0.83 -36.05
C PRO A 56 -17.94 0.50 -36.73
N GLY A 57 -17.02 1.04 -37.55
CA GLY A 57 -17.22 2.27 -38.31
C GLY A 57 -17.24 3.57 -37.50
N ALA A 58 -16.86 3.51 -36.22
CA ALA A 58 -16.76 4.68 -35.34
C ALA A 58 -15.39 5.36 -35.48
N THR A 59 -15.32 6.66 -35.22
CA THR A 59 -14.03 7.37 -35.11
C THR A 59 -13.56 7.31 -33.66
N VAL A 60 -12.30 6.94 -33.44
CA VAL A 60 -11.72 6.82 -32.10
C VAL A 60 -10.51 7.74 -31.93
N THR A 61 -10.55 8.58 -30.90
CA THR A 61 -9.45 9.48 -30.53
C THR A 61 -9.07 9.27 -29.08
N LEU A 62 -7.77 9.22 -28.77
CA LEU A 62 -7.24 9.15 -27.43
C LEU A 62 -6.66 10.50 -27.00
N THR A 63 -6.83 10.81 -25.72
CA THR A 63 -6.07 11.84 -25.01
C THR A 63 -5.23 11.19 -23.92
N LEU A 64 -3.97 11.61 -23.84
CA LEU A 64 -2.99 11.13 -22.86
C LEU A 64 -2.66 12.27 -21.91
N GLU A 65 -2.90 12.08 -20.62
CA GLU A 65 -2.58 13.08 -19.60
C GLU A 65 -1.07 13.37 -19.58
N GLY A 66 -0.72 14.65 -19.71
CA GLY A 66 0.67 15.09 -19.83
C GLY A 66 1.14 15.23 -21.28
N SER A 67 0.32 14.90 -22.27
CA SER A 67 0.57 15.24 -23.68
C SER A 67 -0.46 16.23 -24.22
N THR A 68 -0.04 17.12 -25.11
CA THR A 68 -0.95 18.00 -25.88
C THR A 68 -1.46 17.33 -27.16
N ASN A 69 -0.91 16.18 -27.53
CA ASN A 69 -1.26 15.49 -28.77
C ASN A 69 -2.43 14.54 -28.55
N THR A 70 -3.28 14.44 -29.58
CA THR A 70 -4.33 13.41 -29.64
C THR A 70 -3.87 12.28 -30.54
N VAL A 71 -4.28 11.05 -30.20
CA VAL A 71 -3.93 9.85 -30.97
C VAL A 71 -5.19 9.33 -31.63
N ALA A 72 -5.23 9.31 -32.96
CA ALA A 72 -6.33 8.68 -33.69
C ALA A 72 -6.07 7.17 -33.79
N LEU A 73 -7.03 6.34 -33.39
CA LEU A 73 -6.97 4.91 -33.64
C LEU A 73 -7.67 4.59 -34.95
N ARG A 74 -7.04 3.76 -35.78
CA ARG A 74 -7.60 3.32 -37.06
C ARG A 74 -8.29 1.98 -36.90
N GLU A 75 -9.45 1.84 -37.51
CA GLU A 75 -10.13 0.55 -37.60
C GLU A 75 -9.35 -0.39 -38.52
N THR A 76 -8.78 -1.46 -37.96
CA THR A 76 -8.00 -2.46 -38.72
C THR A 76 -8.86 -3.64 -39.15
N ARG A 77 -9.93 -3.92 -38.38
CA ARG A 77 -11.00 -4.88 -38.67
C ARG A 77 -12.31 -4.32 -38.11
N PRO A 78 -13.48 -4.74 -38.60
CA PRO A 78 -14.76 -4.28 -38.05
C PRO A 78 -14.80 -4.36 -36.52
N GLY A 79 -14.88 -3.19 -35.88
CA GLY A 79 -14.94 -3.04 -34.43
C GLY A 79 -13.60 -3.08 -33.69
N ARG A 80 -12.47 -3.31 -34.38
CA ARG A 80 -11.12 -3.30 -33.79
C ARG A 80 -10.33 -2.10 -34.27
N TYR A 81 -9.82 -1.33 -33.31
CA TYR A 81 -9.07 -0.10 -33.52
C TYR A 81 -7.67 -0.23 -32.93
N ASP A 82 -6.65 0.03 -33.75
CA ASP A 82 -5.25 0.00 -33.33
C ASP A 82 -4.60 1.37 -33.61
N GLY A 83 -3.60 1.74 -32.81
CA GLY A 83 -2.81 2.95 -33.03
C GLY A 83 -1.66 3.06 -32.04
N SER A 84 -0.63 3.81 -32.40
CA SER A 84 0.54 4.01 -31.55
C SER A 84 0.85 5.48 -31.31
N TYR A 85 1.56 5.74 -30.22
CA TYR A 85 2.02 7.05 -29.84
C TYR A 85 3.46 7.00 -29.34
N THR A 86 4.36 7.72 -30.01
CA THR A 86 5.73 7.91 -29.55
C THR A 86 5.79 9.10 -28.61
N LEU A 87 6.22 8.88 -27.37
CA LEU A 87 6.37 9.94 -26.38
C LEU A 87 7.33 11.00 -26.88
N SER A 88 6.89 12.26 -26.87
CA SER A 88 7.69 13.43 -27.20
C SER A 88 8.51 13.89 -26.01
N VAL A 89 9.61 14.60 -26.27
CA VAL A 89 10.39 15.32 -25.24
C VAL A 89 9.55 16.37 -24.48
N ARG A 90 8.47 16.87 -25.09
CA ARG A 90 7.58 17.86 -24.45
C ARG A 90 6.51 17.21 -23.58
N ASP A 91 6.32 15.90 -23.68
CA ASP A 91 5.32 15.19 -22.90
C ASP A 91 5.78 15.08 -21.44
N GLN A 92 4.83 15.28 -20.52
CA GLN A 92 5.01 15.13 -19.08
C GLN A 92 4.24 13.91 -18.56
N VAL A 93 4.30 12.81 -19.31
CA VAL A 93 3.56 11.59 -19.00
C VAL A 93 4.23 10.90 -17.81
N LYS A 94 3.44 10.64 -16.77
CA LYS A 94 3.87 10.02 -15.51
C LYS A 94 3.38 8.57 -15.44
N HIS A 95 3.92 7.81 -14.48
CA HIS A 95 3.45 6.46 -14.18
C HIS A 95 1.96 6.40 -13.77
N SER A 96 1.38 7.53 -13.35
CA SER A 96 -0.01 7.71 -12.96
C SER A 96 -0.88 8.40 -14.02
N SER A 97 -0.31 8.80 -15.17
CA SER A 97 -1.05 9.51 -16.23
C SER A 97 -2.20 8.65 -16.77
N GLN A 98 -3.39 9.25 -16.87
CA GLN A 98 -4.55 8.58 -17.45
C GLN A 98 -4.58 8.67 -18.98
N VAL A 99 -5.18 7.66 -19.62
CA VAL A 99 -5.52 7.67 -21.04
C VAL A 99 -7.02 7.56 -21.19
N ARG A 100 -7.61 8.47 -21.96
CA ARG A 100 -9.05 8.48 -22.25
C ARG A 100 -9.27 8.27 -23.73
N ALA A 101 -10.11 7.29 -24.06
CA ALA A 101 -10.62 7.08 -25.40
C ALA A 101 -11.99 7.74 -25.55
N ILE A 102 -12.18 8.43 -26.66
CA ILE A 102 -13.46 8.96 -27.12
C ILE A 102 -13.82 8.24 -28.43
N MET A 103 -14.97 7.60 -28.46
CA MET A 103 -15.52 6.92 -29.64
C MET A 103 -16.77 7.64 -30.12
N ARG A 104 -16.80 8.00 -31.40
CA ARG A 104 -17.91 8.72 -32.04
C ARG A 104 -18.48 7.94 -33.22
N LEU A 105 -19.81 7.82 -33.27
CA LEU A 105 -20.54 7.27 -34.42
C LEU A 105 -21.67 8.23 -34.78
N GLY A 106 -21.54 8.90 -35.93
CA GLY A 106 -22.44 10.01 -36.27
C GLY A 106 -22.37 11.13 -35.23
N SER A 107 -23.51 11.50 -34.66
CA SER A 107 -23.60 12.49 -33.56
C SER A 107 -23.47 11.87 -32.16
N ALA A 108 -23.47 10.54 -32.04
CA ALA A 108 -23.40 9.86 -30.76
C ALA A 108 -21.94 9.65 -30.33
N GLU A 109 -21.67 9.80 -29.04
CA GLU A 109 -20.35 9.66 -28.45
C GLU A 109 -20.41 8.78 -27.20
N THR A 110 -19.33 8.03 -26.97
CA THR A 110 -19.06 7.33 -25.72
C THR A 110 -17.58 7.48 -25.36
N GLN A 111 -17.23 7.25 -24.11
CA GLN A 111 -15.87 7.38 -23.61
C GLN A 111 -15.49 6.21 -22.70
N ALA A 112 -14.19 5.89 -22.67
CA ALA A 112 -13.61 4.95 -21.74
C ALA A 112 -12.26 5.46 -21.23
N VAL A 113 -11.93 5.14 -19.99
CA VAL A 113 -10.58 5.36 -19.43
C VAL A 113 -9.84 4.02 -19.46
N LEU A 114 -8.55 4.06 -19.80
CA LEU A 114 -7.71 2.87 -19.79
C LEU A 114 -7.62 2.31 -18.37
N GLY A 115 -8.00 1.05 -18.19
CA GLY A 115 -7.92 0.37 -16.89
C GLY A 115 -6.51 -0.12 -16.53
N GLN A 116 -5.61 -0.22 -17.51
CA GLN A 116 -4.22 -0.67 -17.33
C GLN A 116 -3.27 0.48 -17.04
N THR A 117 -2.17 0.20 -16.34
CA THR A 117 -1.02 1.10 -16.27
C THR A 117 -0.28 1.10 -17.61
N LEU A 118 0.31 2.23 -17.99
CA LEU A 118 1.20 2.31 -19.17
C LEU A 118 2.49 1.50 -18.97
N LEU A 119 2.91 1.36 -17.71
CA LEU A 119 4.09 0.60 -17.32
C LEU A 119 3.73 -0.85 -17.00
N THR A 120 4.67 -1.77 -17.21
CA THR A 120 4.62 -3.13 -16.64
C THR A 120 4.53 -3.06 -15.11
N ALA A 121 3.99 -4.10 -14.46
CA ALA A 121 3.80 -4.11 -13.01
C ALA A 121 5.08 -3.78 -12.21
N ALA A 122 6.22 -4.39 -12.57
CA ALA A 122 7.50 -4.14 -11.91
C ALA A 122 8.04 -2.72 -12.17
N ALA A 123 7.83 -2.18 -13.37
CA ALA A 123 8.20 -0.79 -13.66
C ALA A 123 7.31 0.21 -12.92
N HIS A 124 6.01 -0.04 -12.86
CA HIS A 124 5.08 0.79 -12.11
C HIS A 124 5.42 0.80 -10.61
N GLN A 125 5.70 -0.35 -10.01
CA GLN A 125 6.14 -0.44 -8.61
C GLN A 125 7.41 0.38 -8.34
N ARG A 126 8.41 0.30 -9.23
CA ARG A 126 9.63 1.12 -9.14
C ARG A 126 9.32 2.61 -9.25
N ALA A 127 8.44 3.01 -10.16
CA ALA A 127 8.05 4.40 -10.33
C ALA A 127 7.29 4.96 -9.11
N VAL A 128 6.40 4.17 -8.50
CA VAL A 128 5.69 4.52 -7.26
C VAL A 128 6.65 4.65 -6.08
N ALA A 129 7.60 3.71 -5.95
CA ALA A 129 8.63 3.77 -4.92
C ALA A 129 9.52 5.01 -5.08
N ALA A 130 9.92 5.33 -6.31
CA ALA A 130 10.71 6.52 -6.61
C ALA A 130 9.93 7.82 -6.37
N ALA A 131 8.62 7.84 -6.62
CA ALA A 131 7.76 8.99 -6.35
C ALA A 131 7.51 9.24 -4.85
N THR A 132 7.75 8.23 -4.00
CA THR A 132 7.51 8.31 -2.55
C THR A 132 8.75 7.87 -1.75
N PRO A 133 9.90 8.56 -1.93
CA PRO A 133 11.16 8.11 -1.35
C PRO A 133 11.04 7.99 0.17
N THR A 134 11.43 6.84 0.71
CA THR A 134 11.57 6.63 2.15
C THR A 134 12.96 7.13 2.57
N PRO A 135 13.07 8.13 3.45
CA PRO A 135 14.36 8.60 3.91
C PRO A 135 15.08 7.49 4.68
N VAL A 136 16.40 7.41 4.49
CA VAL A 136 17.29 6.44 5.13
C VAL A 136 18.48 7.19 5.71
N ILE A 137 18.91 6.77 6.89
CA ILE A 137 20.23 7.12 7.46
C ILE A 137 21.07 5.85 7.42
N ASP A 138 22.23 5.91 6.76
CA ASP A 138 23.17 4.78 6.65
C ASP A 138 24.46 5.00 7.44
N TYR A 139 24.70 6.23 7.91
CA TYR A 139 25.83 6.60 8.73
C TYR A 139 25.49 7.75 9.68
N PHE A 140 25.90 7.64 10.94
CA PHE A 140 25.88 8.75 11.88
C PHE A 140 27.14 8.74 12.75
N ALA A 141 27.89 9.84 12.73
CA ALA A 141 29.06 10.08 13.55
C ALA A 141 28.99 11.41 14.27
N THR A 142 29.70 11.49 15.40
CA THR A 142 29.94 12.72 16.14
C THR A 142 31.39 12.80 16.53
N GLN A 143 31.96 14.00 16.50
CA GLN A 143 33.32 14.29 16.95
C GLN A 143 33.27 15.49 17.88
N ALA A 144 33.70 15.31 19.13
CA ALA A 144 33.71 16.37 20.14
C ALA A 144 35.15 16.77 20.45
N THR A 145 35.42 18.08 20.58
CA THR A 145 36.73 18.57 21.03
C THR A 145 36.88 18.56 22.56
N GLY A 146 35.76 18.36 23.27
CA GLY A 146 35.65 18.25 24.73
C GLY A 146 34.18 18.27 25.16
N TRP A 147 33.92 18.23 26.47
CA TRP A 147 32.57 18.06 27.05
C TRP A 147 32.13 19.22 27.96
N THR A 148 32.91 20.31 28.00
CA THR A 148 32.61 21.49 28.79
C THR A 148 32.24 22.68 27.90
N GLY A 149 31.76 23.77 28.49
CA GLY A 149 31.38 24.97 27.75
C GLY A 149 32.51 25.51 26.87
N GLY A 150 32.19 25.86 25.63
CA GLY A 150 33.13 26.35 24.61
C GLY A 150 33.68 25.28 23.68
N HIS A 151 33.56 23.99 24.01
CA HIS A 151 33.91 22.91 23.10
C HIS A 151 32.87 22.73 21.99
N GLU A 152 33.30 22.13 20.89
CA GLU A 152 32.49 21.94 19.70
C GLU A 152 32.21 20.45 19.49
N ILE A 153 30.98 20.16 19.05
CA ILE A 153 30.54 18.85 18.60
C ILE A 153 30.19 18.97 17.12
N THR A 154 30.94 18.29 16.27
CA THR A 154 30.62 18.12 14.85
C THR A 154 29.76 16.88 14.69
N LEU A 155 28.63 17.02 13.99
CA LEU A 155 27.75 15.91 13.61
C LEU A 155 27.87 15.67 12.11
N THR A 156 28.09 14.42 11.73
CA THR A 156 28.15 13.99 10.32
C THR A 156 27.17 12.87 10.08
N VAL A 157 26.30 13.03 9.10
CA VAL A 157 25.24 12.09 8.76
C VAL A 157 25.34 11.78 7.28
N ARG A 158 25.22 10.51 6.91
CA ARG A 158 24.93 10.14 5.52
C ARG A 158 23.56 9.49 5.42
N GLY A 159 22.88 9.74 4.32
CA GLY A 159 21.53 9.27 4.10
C GLY A 159 20.94 9.69 2.76
N THR A 160 19.61 9.70 2.67
CA THR A 160 18.88 10.06 1.45
C THR A 160 19.14 11.51 1.06
N PRO A 161 19.68 11.78 -0.15
CA PRO A 161 19.92 13.14 -0.64
C PRO A 161 18.65 13.99 -0.70
N GLY A 162 18.79 15.31 -0.48
CA GLY A 162 17.69 16.27 -0.47
C GLY A 162 16.77 16.22 0.75
N ALA A 163 17.04 15.35 1.73
CA ALA A 163 16.31 15.34 2.99
C ALA A 163 16.66 16.54 3.87
N GLN A 164 15.74 16.95 4.75
CA GLN A 164 16.02 17.89 5.83
C GLN A 164 16.62 17.14 7.02
N ALA A 165 17.78 17.59 7.50
CA ALA A 165 18.49 16.94 8.59
C ALA A 165 18.47 17.79 9.86
N THR A 166 18.01 17.21 10.96
CA THR A 166 18.00 17.85 12.28
C THR A 166 18.57 16.91 13.33
N ALA A 167 19.17 17.46 14.37
CA ALA A 167 19.65 16.71 15.52
C ALA A 167 19.04 17.19 16.82
N THR A 168 19.04 16.32 17.81
CA THR A 168 18.81 16.66 19.22
C THR A 168 19.95 16.10 20.05
N LEU A 169 20.44 16.89 21.00
CA LEU A 169 21.49 16.48 21.92
C LEU A 169 20.91 16.45 23.33
N ALA A 170 20.86 15.28 23.96
CA ALA A 170 20.36 15.18 25.34
C ALA A 170 21.20 16.05 26.27
N GLY A 171 20.53 16.88 27.06
CA GLY A 171 21.18 17.88 27.92
C GLY A 171 21.24 19.29 27.33
N THR A 172 20.64 19.53 26.14
CA THR A 172 20.48 20.86 25.56
C THR A 172 19.03 21.15 25.17
N ASP A 173 18.68 22.44 25.06
CA ASP A 173 17.41 22.92 24.53
C ASP A 173 17.47 23.24 23.01
N VAL A 174 18.63 23.00 22.38
CA VAL A 174 18.89 23.39 20.99
C VAL A 174 18.72 22.19 20.07
N ARG A 175 18.17 22.45 18.88
CA ARG A 175 18.03 21.46 17.80
C ARG A 175 18.90 21.89 16.61
N PRO A 176 20.17 21.43 16.53
CA PRO A 176 21.03 21.78 15.41
C PRO A 176 20.41 21.30 14.09
N THR A 177 20.37 22.18 13.10
CA THR A 177 20.09 21.83 11.72
C THR A 177 21.40 21.43 11.04
N LEU A 178 21.38 20.37 10.23
CA LEU A 178 22.55 19.94 9.47
C LEU A 178 22.33 20.30 8.01
N SER A 179 23.34 20.90 7.38
CA SER A 179 23.31 21.29 5.98
C SER A 179 23.84 20.16 5.11
N GLU A 180 23.22 19.93 3.97
CA GLU A 180 23.71 18.99 2.96
C GLU A 180 24.95 19.57 2.27
N VAL A 181 26.12 19.04 2.58
CA VAL A 181 27.41 19.51 2.04
C VAL A 181 27.77 18.82 0.73
N LYS A 182 27.27 17.60 0.53
CA LYS A 182 27.29 16.84 -0.74
C LYS A 182 25.99 16.04 -0.83
N PRO A 183 25.54 15.61 -2.03
CA PRO A 183 24.36 14.77 -2.15
C PRO A 183 24.39 13.57 -1.18
N GLY A 184 23.49 13.59 -0.19
CA GLY A 184 23.36 12.57 0.85
C GLY A 184 24.35 12.67 2.03
N GLU A 185 25.21 13.69 2.10
CA GLU A 185 26.12 13.95 3.23
C GLU A 185 25.75 15.26 3.92
N TYR A 186 25.40 15.18 5.19
CA TYR A 186 24.96 16.30 6.02
C TYR A 186 25.95 16.56 7.15
N SER A 187 26.24 17.84 7.39
CA SER A 187 27.14 18.27 8.46
C SER A 187 26.56 19.46 9.22
N GLY A 188 26.79 19.48 10.53
CA GLY A 188 26.44 20.60 11.40
C GLY A 188 27.32 20.59 12.64
N THR A 189 27.51 21.76 13.23
CA THR A 189 28.32 21.90 14.45
C THR A 189 27.52 22.53 15.57
N TYR A 190 27.89 22.18 16.80
CA TYR A 190 27.28 22.71 18.00
C TYR A 190 28.35 23.09 19.02
N THR A 191 28.37 24.35 19.42
CA THR A 191 29.20 24.81 20.55
C THR A 191 28.45 24.59 21.86
N ILE A 192 29.04 23.77 22.74
CA ILE A 192 28.51 23.48 24.07
C ILE A 192 28.46 24.77 24.88
N ARG A 193 27.31 25.11 25.41
CA ARG A 193 27.10 26.26 26.31
C ARG A 193 27.43 25.84 27.74
N THR A 194 27.87 26.78 28.56
CA THR A 194 28.20 26.53 29.97
C THR A 194 27.01 25.98 30.78
N ARG A 195 25.78 26.22 30.34
CA ARG A 195 24.54 25.74 30.98
C ARG A 195 24.10 24.34 30.52
N ASP A 196 24.72 23.79 29.48
CA ASP A 196 24.32 22.50 28.93
C ASP A 196 24.82 21.36 29.83
N SER A 197 24.04 20.28 29.91
CA SER A 197 24.41 19.08 30.65
C SER A 197 24.80 17.96 29.67
N ILE A 198 25.92 18.16 28.97
CA ILE A 198 26.42 17.20 27.97
C ILE A 198 27.57 16.37 28.56
N SER A 199 27.57 15.07 28.24
CA SER A 199 28.69 14.17 28.47
C SER A 199 28.85 13.21 27.27
N GLU A 200 29.93 12.43 27.27
CA GLU A 200 30.14 11.33 26.30
C GLU A 200 28.96 10.34 26.24
N ARG A 201 28.20 10.20 27.34
CA ARG A 201 27.06 9.28 27.45
C ARG A 201 25.74 9.91 27.03
N SER A 202 25.69 11.23 26.85
CA SER A 202 24.49 11.93 26.42
C SER A 202 24.08 11.41 25.04
N GLN A 203 22.79 11.12 24.88
CA GLN A 203 22.24 10.61 23.62
C GLN A 203 22.15 11.72 22.59
N ALA A 204 22.68 11.47 21.39
CA ALA A 204 22.43 12.26 20.21
C ALA A 204 21.44 11.52 19.31
N SER A 205 20.44 12.25 18.84
CA SER A 205 19.49 11.78 17.85
C SER A 205 19.67 12.58 16.59
N VAL A 206 19.63 11.93 15.44
CA VAL A 206 19.48 12.58 14.14
C VAL A 206 18.18 12.13 13.51
N THR A 207 17.45 13.07 12.92
CA THR A 207 16.26 12.83 12.12
C THR A 207 16.48 13.35 10.70
N LEU A 208 16.29 12.48 9.70
CA LEU A 208 16.14 12.88 8.31
C LEU A 208 14.65 12.89 7.95
N ALA A 209 14.20 13.98 7.33
CA ALA A 209 12.83 14.14 6.86
C ALA A 209 12.80 14.40 5.34
N LEU A 210 11.99 13.62 4.61
CA LEU A 210 11.79 13.80 3.17
C LEU A 210 10.35 13.45 2.81
N ALA A 211 9.68 14.32 2.04
CA ALA A 211 8.31 14.11 1.55
C ALA A 211 7.31 13.67 2.65
N GLY A 212 7.40 14.27 3.83
CA GLY A 212 6.54 13.97 4.98
C GLY A 212 6.87 12.69 5.75
N LYS A 213 7.85 11.89 5.30
CA LYS A 213 8.37 10.71 6.01
C LYS A 213 9.60 11.10 6.82
N THR A 214 9.85 10.42 7.93
CA THR A 214 11.03 10.62 8.76
C THR A 214 11.72 9.31 9.11
N VAL A 215 13.04 9.37 9.33
CA VAL A 215 13.84 8.29 9.92
C VAL A 215 14.72 8.87 10.99
N LYS A 216 14.88 8.15 12.10
CA LYS A 216 15.66 8.58 13.26
C LYS A 216 16.74 7.56 13.60
N VAL A 217 17.92 8.05 13.95
CA VAL A 217 19.01 7.23 14.50
C VAL A 217 19.52 7.87 15.78
N ASP A 218 19.73 7.03 16.78
CA ASP A 218 20.18 7.42 18.12
C ASP A 218 21.53 6.78 18.42
N LYS A 219 22.46 7.53 19.03
CA LYS A 219 23.69 6.98 19.63
C LYS A 219 24.21 7.89 20.76
N PRO A 220 25.01 7.36 21.70
CA PRO A 220 25.78 8.21 22.60
C PRO A 220 26.78 9.11 21.84
N LEU A 221 26.96 10.34 22.32
CA LEU A 221 27.86 11.32 21.71
C LEU A 221 29.32 10.85 21.64
N GLY A 222 29.80 10.11 22.62
CA GLY A 222 31.15 9.54 22.65
C GLY A 222 31.29 8.19 21.94
N ALA A 223 30.20 7.58 21.48
CA ALA A 223 30.26 6.30 20.79
C ALA A 223 30.83 6.45 19.38
N ALA A 224 31.47 5.39 18.89
CA ALA A 224 31.93 5.27 17.51
C ALA A 224 30.77 5.51 16.52
N ALA A 225 31.13 5.81 15.27
CA ALA A 225 30.16 5.98 14.21
C ALA A 225 29.29 4.73 14.06
N VAL A 226 27.99 4.93 13.81
CA VAL A 226 27.04 3.84 13.62
C VAL A 226 26.64 3.73 12.16
N HIS A 227 26.46 2.49 11.72
CA HIS A 227 25.90 2.14 10.41
C HIS A 227 24.60 1.37 10.65
N PRO A 228 23.44 2.04 10.69
CA PRO A 228 22.17 1.38 10.97
C PRO A 228 21.92 0.28 9.94
N THR A 229 21.86 -0.97 10.41
CA THR A 229 21.55 -2.12 9.55
C THR A 229 20.05 -2.18 9.25
N LEU A 230 19.65 -2.91 8.20
CA LEU A 230 18.23 -3.09 7.86
C LEU A 230 17.39 -3.58 9.05
N ALA A 231 17.94 -4.42 9.91
CA ALA A 231 17.29 -4.90 11.14
C ALA A 231 17.05 -3.79 12.17
N GLN A 232 17.92 -2.77 12.21
CA GLN A 232 17.80 -1.60 13.10
C GLN A 232 16.89 -0.51 12.50
N ARG A 233 16.74 -0.48 11.17
CA ARG A 233 15.85 0.43 10.42
C ARG A 233 14.36 0.04 10.52
N GLN A 234 14.07 -1.19 10.88
CA GLN A 234 12.70 -1.70 11.10
C GLN A 234 12.26 -1.55 12.56
N SER A 235 12.65 -0.46 13.24
CA SER A 235 12.60 -0.26 14.70
C SER A 235 11.20 -0.29 15.31
N CYS A 236 10.61 -1.47 15.29
CA CYS A 236 9.67 -1.99 16.24
C CYS A 236 9.92 -3.50 16.24
N ALA A 237 10.84 -3.94 17.09
CA ALA A 237 11.21 -5.35 17.21
C ALA A 237 10.00 -6.25 17.56
N THR A 238 8.97 -5.65 18.15
CA THR A 238 7.69 -6.28 18.51
C THR A 238 6.56 -6.01 17.52
N CYS A 239 6.84 -5.36 16.40
CA CYS A 239 5.84 -5.17 15.36
C CYS A 239 5.77 -6.39 14.46
N GLY A 240 4.58 -6.66 13.98
CA GLY A 240 4.31 -7.77 13.08
C GLY A 240 2.96 -7.64 12.39
N VAL A 241 2.56 -8.74 11.77
CA VAL A 241 1.25 -8.91 11.14
C VAL A 241 0.52 -10.07 11.78
N VAL A 242 -0.79 -9.90 12.02
CA VAL A 242 -1.64 -10.97 12.53
C VAL A 242 -1.75 -12.08 11.49
N GLN A 243 -1.35 -13.29 11.83
CA GLN A 243 -1.50 -14.48 11.00
C GLN A 243 -2.80 -15.23 11.30
N ALA A 244 -3.21 -15.26 12.57
CA ALA A 244 -4.43 -15.93 12.99
C ALA A 244 -4.97 -15.31 14.28
N VAL A 245 -6.29 -15.32 14.41
CA VAL A 245 -7.01 -15.04 15.65
C VAL A 245 -7.94 -16.23 15.89
N GLN A 246 -7.79 -16.89 17.03
CA GLN A 246 -8.59 -18.07 17.39
C GLN A 246 -9.28 -17.83 18.74
N ALA A 247 -10.59 -18.03 18.78
CA ALA A 247 -11.33 -18.08 20.03
C ALA A 247 -11.19 -19.49 20.62
N VAL A 248 -10.70 -19.58 21.85
CA VAL A 248 -10.49 -20.82 22.59
C VAL A 248 -11.38 -20.76 23.82
N GLU A 249 -12.34 -21.67 23.93
CA GLU A 249 -13.12 -21.86 25.16
C GLU A 249 -12.24 -22.58 26.18
N VAL A 250 -11.94 -21.93 27.32
CA VAL A 250 -11.33 -22.61 28.46
C VAL A 250 -12.42 -22.93 29.48
N GLU A 251 -12.46 -24.20 29.89
CA GLU A 251 -13.34 -24.65 30.95
C GLU A 251 -12.85 -24.05 32.27
N GLY A 252 -13.69 -23.25 32.93
CA GLY A 252 -13.34 -22.60 34.19
C GLY A 252 -13.15 -23.64 35.30
N GLU A 253 -11.93 -23.75 35.82
CA GLU A 253 -11.66 -24.58 37.00
C GLU A 253 -12.15 -23.89 38.28
N ALA A 254 -12.92 -24.65 39.06
CA ALA A 254 -13.28 -24.33 40.42
C ALA A 254 -12.02 -24.19 41.29
N GLY A 255 -12.05 -23.28 42.24
CA GLY A 255 -10.88 -22.91 43.03
C GLY A 255 -10.23 -24.05 43.84
N VAL A 256 -9.05 -23.68 44.36
CA VAL A 256 -8.14 -24.39 45.28
C VAL A 256 -6.96 -25.08 44.57
N GLY A 257 -5.85 -24.31 44.47
CA GLY A 257 -4.49 -24.85 44.51
C GLY A 257 -4.00 -25.59 43.26
N GLY A 258 -3.38 -24.86 42.32
CA GLY A 258 -2.58 -25.48 41.26
C GLY A 258 -1.76 -24.43 40.52
N MET A 259 -0.44 -24.50 40.66
CA MET A 259 0.52 -23.69 39.89
C MET A 259 0.26 -23.80 38.39
N ILE A 260 0.18 -22.69 37.67
CA ILE A 260 0.66 -22.65 36.29
C ILE A 260 2.03 -21.96 36.33
N ALA A 261 3.03 -22.78 36.59
CA ALA A 261 4.44 -22.50 36.43
C ALA A 261 4.90 -23.04 35.06
N GLY A 262 5.74 -22.27 34.37
CA GLY A 262 6.49 -22.71 33.19
C GLY A 262 5.68 -22.60 31.89
N GLY A 263 6.10 -21.89 30.84
CA GLY A 263 7.47 -21.62 30.46
C GLY A 263 8.11 -22.87 29.84
N VAL A 264 8.33 -22.79 28.52
CA VAL A 264 9.29 -23.54 27.69
C VAL A 264 8.82 -24.88 27.08
N ALA A 265 8.86 -24.93 25.74
CA ALA A 265 9.63 -25.87 24.88
C ALA A 265 8.95 -25.88 23.49
N GLY A 266 9.57 -25.46 22.38
CA GLY A 266 10.89 -25.84 21.92
C GLY A 266 10.78 -27.06 21.00
N ALA A 267 10.48 -26.85 19.71
CA ALA A 267 10.75 -27.86 18.68
C ALA A 267 11.75 -27.27 17.68
N VAL A 268 13.02 -27.39 18.06
CA VAL A 268 14.14 -27.45 17.13
C VAL A 268 13.95 -28.73 16.32
N LEU A 269 13.86 -28.62 14.99
CA LEU A 269 14.30 -29.71 14.12
C LEU A 269 15.63 -29.27 13.51
N GLY A 270 16.68 -29.76 14.16
CA GLY A 270 18.06 -29.64 13.75
C GLY A 270 18.34 -30.43 12.48
N SER A 271 19.35 -29.93 11.78
CA SER A 271 20.04 -30.49 10.65
C SER A 271 20.52 -31.93 10.86
N GLN A 272 20.37 -32.73 9.80
CA GLN A 272 21.41 -33.57 9.18
C GLN A 272 22.02 -34.76 9.97
N VAL A 273 22.17 -35.85 9.21
CA VAL A 273 23.07 -37.01 9.39
C VAL A 273 22.49 -38.23 10.12
N GLY A 274 22.43 -39.36 9.40
CA GLY A 274 22.35 -40.68 10.01
C GLY A 274 21.86 -41.76 9.08
N LYS A 275 22.77 -42.40 8.33
CA LYS A 275 22.53 -43.72 7.72
C LYS A 275 22.29 -44.71 8.86
N GLY A 276 21.06 -45.14 9.06
CA GLY A 276 20.74 -46.11 10.10
C GLY A 276 19.32 -46.63 9.94
N SER A 277 19.20 -47.93 9.75
CA SER A 277 17.94 -48.64 9.64
C SER A 277 17.17 -48.60 10.96
N GLY A 278 15.93 -48.11 10.92
CA GLY A 278 14.89 -48.52 11.86
C GLY A 278 14.13 -47.40 12.54
N ARG A 279 12.84 -47.29 12.16
CA ARG A 279 11.66 -47.16 13.05
C ARG A 279 11.65 -45.92 14.00
N THR A 280 10.65 -45.04 14.02
CA THR A 280 9.20 -45.26 13.88
C THR A 280 8.45 -43.91 14.00
N ALA A 281 7.23 -43.91 13.44
CA ALA A 281 6.02 -43.17 13.83
C ALA A 281 5.85 -41.71 13.40
N ALA A 282 4.65 -41.26 13.05
CA ALA A 282 3.37 -41.92 12.79
C ALA A 282 2.56 -40.92 11.94
N GLN A 283 2.08 -41.34 10.77
CA GLN A 283 0.66 -41.62 10.54
C GLN A 283 -0.26 -40.42 10.80
N VAL A 284 -0.54 -39.68 9.73
CA VAL A 284 -1.65 -38.73 9.66
C VAL A 284 -2.85 -39.47 9.03
N LEU A 285 -3.86 -39.72 9.85
CA LEU A 285 -5.23 -40.12 9.52
C LEU A 285 -6.11 -39.27 10.45
N GLY A 286 -7.08 -38.44 10.08
CA GLY A 286 -8.00 -38.46 8.95
C GLY A 286 -9.34 -39.05 9.40
N ALA A 287 -10.37 -38.24 9.65
CA ALA A 287 -11.79 -38.57 9.38
C ALA A 287 -12.77 -37.50 9.91
N VAL A 288 -13.75 -37.20 9.05
CA VAL A 288 -15.06 -36.61 9.35
C VAL A 288 -16.02 -37.73 9.77
N GLY A 289 -16.87 -37.50 10.79
CA GLY A 289 -18.17 -38.17 10.95
C GLY A 289 -18.36 -39.08 12.18
N GLY A 290 -19.47 -38.86 12.92
CA GLY A 290 -20.16 -39.91 13.69
C GLY A 290 -20.64 -39.58 15.12
N ALA A 291 -21.95 -39.26 15.23
CA ALA A 291 -22.93 -39.55 16.29
C ALA A 291 -22.57 -39.41 17.80
N TYR A 292 -23.47 -38.79 18.60
CA TYR A 292 -24.38 -39.51 19.51
C TYR A 292 -25.39 -38.55 20.18
N ALA A 293 -26.58 -39.09 20.47
CA ALA A 293 -27.72 -38.42 21.08
C ALA A 293 -27.53 -38.11 22.58
N GLY A 294 -28.24 -37.08 23.09
CA GLY A 294 -28.42 -36.88 24.53
C GLY A 294 -29.11 -35.55 24.86
N ARG A 295 -30.28 -35.63 25.51
CA ARG A 295 -31.11 -34.52 26.00
C ARG A 295 -30.48 -33.83 27.23
N GLU A 296 -31.01 -32.63 27.50
CA GLU A 296 -30.95 -31.83 28.73
C GLU A 296 -29.86 -32.16 29.78
N ILE A 297 -29.02 -31.17 30.06
CA ILE A 297 -28.81 -30.64 31.42
C ILE A 297 -28.22 -29.24 31.24
N GLU A 298 -28.99 -28.22 31.61
CA GLU A 298 -28.45 -26.90 31.93
C GLU A 298 -27.41 -27.05 33.03
N LYS A 299 -26.15 -26.75 32.71
CA LYS A 299 -25.18 -26.27 33.69
C LYS A 299 -24.44 -25.11 33.06
N THR A 300 -24.77 -23.90 33.51
CA THR A 300 -23.97 -22.70 33.30
C THR A 300 -22.63 -22.88 34.02
N LEU A 301 -21.73 -23.66 33.41
CA LEU A 301 -20.30 -23.47 33.59
C LEU A 301 -20.01 -22.11 32.95
N LYS A 302 -19.38 -21.19 33.69
CA LYS A 302 -18.84 -19.97 33.10
C LYS A 302 -17.71 -20.39 32.16
N LYS A 303 -18.07 -20.76 30.93
CA LYS A 303 -17.16 -20.91 29.82
C LYS A 303 -16.51 -19.55 29.63
N GLU A 304 -15.21 -19.48 29.83
CA GLU A 304 -14.49 -18.24 29.63
C GLU A 304 -13.83 -18.31 28.26
N THR A 305 -14.28 -17.45 27.34
CA THR A 305 -13.68 -17.37 26.01
C THR A 305 -12.37 -16.58 26.09
N ARG A 306 -11.28 -17.17 25.63
CA ARG A 306 -9.96 -16.54 25.47
C ARG A 306 -9.62 -16.43 24.00
N TYR A 307 -8.80 -15.45 23.64
CA TYR A 307 -8.40 -15.20 22.25
C TYR A 307 -6.90 -15.41 22.09
N ASP A 308 -6.51 -16.36 21.25
CA ASP A 308 -5.12 -16.56 20.83
C ASP A 308 -4.85 -15.78 19.56
N VAL A 309 -3.94 -14.80 19.66
CA VAL A 309 -3.52 -13.97 18.54
C VAL A 309 -2.11 -14.38 18.15
N THR A 310 -1.96 -14.97 16.97
CA THR A 310 -0.66 -15.35 16.41
C THR A 310 -0.15 -14.24 15.52
N VAL A 311 0.99 -13.66 15.89
CA VAL A 311 1.64 -12.53 15.21
C VAL A 311 2.95 -13.00 14.61
N ARG A 312 3.16 -12.74 13.31
CA ARG A 312 4.48 -12.87 12.67
C ARG A 312 5.18 -11.53 12.76
N LEU A 313 6.21 -11.47 13.59
CA LEU A 313 7.07 -10.31 13.75
C LEU A 313 7.90 -10.06 12.49
N HIS A 314 8.32 -8.81 12.28
CA HIS A 314 9.12 -8.42 11.11
C HIS A 314 10.48 -9.14 11.05
N ASN A 315 11.01 -9.56 12.20
CA ASN A 315 12.22 -10.37 12.29
C ASN A 315 12.02 -11.85 11.87
N GLY A 316 10.81 -12.24 11.47
CA GLY A 316 10.46 -13.60 11.04
C GLY A 316 9.98 -14.52 12.15
N THR A 317 10.08 -14.11 13.42
CA THR A 317 9.60 -14.89 14.58
C THR A 317 8.08 -14.88 14.63
N VAL A 318 7.47 -16.00 15.02
CA VAL A 318 6.03 -16.11 15.26
C VAL A 318 5.78 -16.18 16.76
N GLN A 319 4.91 -15.32 17.27
CA GLN A 319 4.55 -15.27 18.69
C GLN A 319 3.02 -15.33 18.84
N THR A 320 2.54 -16.18 19.74
CA THR A 320 1.12 -16.26 20.11
C THR A 320 0.91 -15.57 21.45
N VAL A 321 -0.04 -14.64 21.48
CA VAL A 321 -0.41 -13.86 22.66
C VAL A 321 -1.86 -14.18 23.01
N ARG A 322 -2.10 -14.59 24.26
CA ARG A 322 -3.44 -14.93 24.76
C ARG A 322 -4.08 -13.73 25.46
N MET A 323 -5.27 -13.37 25.04
CA MET A 323 -6.01 -12.20 25.52
C MET A 323 -7.35 -12.60 26.15
N ALA A 324 -7.75 -11.89 27.21
CA ALA A 324 -8.99 -12.15 27.93
C ALA A 324 -10.26 -11.63 27.21
N GLN A 325 -10.09 -10.68 26.30
CA GLN A 325 -11.14 -10.00 25.55
C GLN A 325 -10.80 -9.99 24.06
N ASP A 326 -11.82 -9.92 23.20
CA ASP A 326 -11.65 -9.84 21.75
C ASP A 326 -10.87 -8.57 21.38
N PRO A 327 -9.71 -8.69 20.74
CA PRO A 327 -8.92 -7.52 20.37
C PRO A 327 -9.47 -6.77 19.14
N GLY A 328 -10.48 -7.30 18.44
CA GLY A 328 -11.06 -6.67 17.24
C GLY A 328 -10.09 -6.62 16.05
N LEU A 329 -9.07 -7.49 16.05
CA LEU A 329 -8.01 -7.51 15.03
C LEU A 329 -8.31 -8.51 13.93
N ALA A 330 -8.13 -8.11 12.67
CA ALA A 330 -8.25 -9.00 11.51
C ALA A 330 -6.89 -9.59 11.09
N VAL A 331 -6.92 -10.78 10.48
CA VAL A 331 -5.74 -11.38 9.83
C VAL A 331 -5.19 -10.42 8.78
N GLY A 332 -3.88 -10.22 8.77
CA GLY A 332 -3.19 -9.26 7.90
C GLY A 332 -3.05 -7.85 8.48
N ARG A 333 -3.70 -7.53 9.62
CA ARG A 333 -3.55 -6.22 10.27
C ARG A 333 -2.15 -6.05 10.86
N GLN A 334 -1.58 -4.85 10.70
CA GLN A 334 -0.33 -4.46 11.35
C GLN A 334 -0.57 -4.20 12.83
N VAL A 335 0.26 -4.82 13.66
CA VAL A 335 0.13 -4.81 15.12
C VAL A 335 1.49 -4.67 15.79
N LYS A 336 1.47 -4.23 17.04
CA LYS A 336 2.65 -4.23 17.93
C LYS A 336 2.29 -4.95 19.23
N ILE A 337 3.26 -5.68 19.77
CA ILE A 337 3.12 -6.32 21.08
C ILE A 337 3.66 -5.36 22.13
N VAL A 338 2.82 -4.99 23.10
CA VAL A 338 3.13 -4.08 24.23
C VAL A 338 2.65 -4.77 25.50
N ASP A 339 3.55 -4.98 26.47
CA ASP A 339 3.24 -5.55 27.80
C ASP A 339 2.43 -6.87 27.77
N GLY A 340 2.70 -7.73 26.78
CA GLY A 340 2.01 -9.01 26.63
C GLY A 340 0.60 -8.91 26.02
N ALA A 341 0.21 -7.75 25.48
CA ALA A 341 -1.02 -7.55 24.71
C ALA A 341 -0.71 -7.19 23.25
N VAL A 342 -1.58 -7.60 22.33
CA VAL A 342 -1.50 -7.22 20.91
C VAL A 342 -2.38 -6.01 20.68
N VAL A 343 -1.79 -4.91 20.21
CA VAL A 343 -2.53 -3.68 19.87
C VAL A 343 -2.31 -3.31 18.41
N ALA A 344 -3.31 -2.64 17.81
CA ALA A 344 -3.18 -2.12 16.46
C ALA A 344 -1.98 -1.16 16.37
N ASN A 345 -1.21 -1.29 15.29
CA ASN A 345 -0.15 -0.36 14.95
C ASN A 345 -0.66 0.50 13.79
N ASP A 346 -1.17 1.69 14.13
CA ASP A 346 -1.68 2.70 13.19
C ASP A 346 -0.61 3.72 12.81
#